data_AF-A0A3T1AR29-F1
#
_entry.id   AF-A0A3T1AR29-F1
#
_cell.length_a   1.000
_cell.length_b   1.000
_cell.length_c   1.000
_cell.angle_alpha   90.00
_cell.angle_beta   90.00
_cell.angle_gamma   90.00
#
_symmetry.space_group_name_H-M   'P 1'
#
loop_
_entity.id
_entity.type
_entity.pdbx_description
1 polymer ?
#
loop_
_entity_poly.entity_id
_entity_poly.type
_entity_poly.pdbx_seq_one_letter_code
_entity_poly.pdbx_strand_id
1 'polypeptide(L)'
;MLLTRLAYGQLPASVRRHIREIIGLVTAADAATEGLNSSVAARLRTAESRYFLKALPVDHRWAWTQQREAELAPHLGAVGAGLVARIVEDGWDVLIFEARKSRHGRRQLWKA
;
A
#
# COMPACT_ATOMS: atom_id res chain seq x y z
N MET A 1 13.76 9.39 -14.35
CA MET A 1 12.51 8.89 -14.95
C MET A 1 11.42 8.93 -13.90
N LEU A 2 10.37 9.71 -14.13
CA LEU A 2 9.16 9.63 -13.30
C LEU A 2 8.45 8.31 -13.63
N LEU A 3 8.21 7.49 -12.62
CA LEU A 3 7.37 6.30 -12.76
C LEU A 3 5.98 6.75 -13.21
N THR A 4 5.49 6.23 -14.35
CA THR A 4 4.08 6.35 -14.71
C THR A 4 3.28 5.65 -13.62
N ARG A 5 2.49 6.43 -12.87
CA ARG A 5 1.69 5.90 -11.76
C ARG A 5 0.56 5.05 -12.30
N LEU A 6 0.50 3.80 -11.87
CA LEU A 6 -0.58 2.88 -12.19
C LEU A 6 -1.70 2.98 -11.15
N ALA A 7 -2.93 2.90 -11.63
CA ALA A 7 -4.10 2.77 -10.78
C ALA A 7 -4.18 1.35 -10.18
N TYR A 8 -4.82 1.19 -9.02
CA TYR A 8 -5.05 -0.12 -8.40
C TYR A 8 -5.71 -1.12 -9.36
N GLY A 9 -6.66 -0.68 -10.19
CA GLY A 9 -7.34 -1.51 -11.18
C GLY A 9 -6.42 -2.05 -12.29
N GLN A 10 -5.19 -1.55 -12.40
CA GLN A 10 -4.19 -2.00 -13.37
C GLN A 10 -3.24 -3.05 -12.80
N LEU A 11 -3.28 -3.34 -11.49
CA LEU A 11 -2.59 -4.51 -10.92
C LEU A 11 -3.15 -5.80 -11.51
N PRO A 12 -2.36 -6.88 -11.65
CA PRO A 12 -2.88 -8.17 -12.12
C PRO A 12 -4.05 -8.69 -11.30
N ALA A 13 -4.93 -9.47 -11.93
CA ALA A 13 -6.15 -9.97 -11.29
C ALA A 13 -5.87 -10.91 -10.11
N SER A 14 -4.79 -11.70 -10.17
CA SER A 14 -4.24 -12.54 -9.10
C SER A 14 -3.92 -11.71 -7.87
N VAL A 15 -3.08 -10.68 -8.03
CA VAL A 15 -2.69 -9.74 -6.98
C VAL A 15 -3.91 -9.07 -6.36
N ARG A 16 -4.86 -8.57 -7.17
CA ARG A 16 -6.09 -7.94 -6.64
C ARG A 16 -7.00 -8.93 -5.90
N ARG A 17 -7.00 -10.21 -6.27
CA ARG A 17 -7.74 -11.26 -5.55
C ARG A 17 -7.11 -11.52 -4.19
N HIS A 18 -5.80 -11.72 -4.15
CA HIS A 18 -5.06 -11.95 -2.90
C HIS A 18 -5.18 -10.77 -1.93
N ILE A 19 -5.13 -9.53 -2.43
CA ILE A 19 -5.41 -8.35 -1.61
C ILE A 19 -6.80 -8.45 -0.96
N ARG A 20 -7.83 -8.81 -1.71
CA ARG A 20 -9.21 -8.93 -1.19
C ARG A 20 -9.38 -10.08 -0.20
N GLU A 21 -8.60 -11.15 -0.31
CA GLU A 21 -8.59 -12.25 0.67
C GLU A 21 -8.07 -11.77 2.04
N ILE A 22 -7.19 -10.76 2.06
CA ILE A 22 -6.61 -10.21 3.29
C ILE A 22 -7.50 -9.11 3.90
N ILE A 23 -7.95 -8.14 3.10
CA ILE A 23 -8.63 -6.94 3.62
C ILE A 23 -10.14 -6.89 3.36
N GLY A 24 -10.67 -7.90 2.67
CA GLY A 24 -12.07 -7.94 2.23
C GLY A 24 -12.32 -7.18 0.92
N LEU A 25 -13.59 -7.10 0.55
CA LEU A 25 -14.00 -6.47 -0.72
C LEU A 25 -13.64 -4.98 -0.76
N VAL A 26 -12.87 -4.59 -1.78
CA VAL A 26 -12.53 -3.19 -2.06
C VAL A 26 -13.72 -2.52 -2.74
N THR A 27 -14.36 -1.58 -2.04
CA THR A 27 -15.51 -0.80 -2.55
C THR A 27 -15.08 0.49 -3.24
N ALA A 28 -13.86 0.96 -2.97
CA ALA A 28 -13.25 2.06 -3.71
C ALA A 28 -11.72 2.02 -3.61
N ALA A 29 -11.06 2.53 -4.65
CA ALA A 29 -9.61 2.66 -4.71
C ALA A 29 -9.25 4.02 -5.32
N ASP A 30 -8.71 4.91 -4.49
CA ASP A 30 -8.29 6.25 -4.90
C ASP A 30 -6.77 6.28 -5.05
N ALA A 31 -6.25 6.83 -6.15
CA ALA A 31 -4.82 7.08 -6.27
C ALA A 31 -4.38 8.04 -5.16
N ALA A 32 -3.35 7.67 -4.40
CA ALA A 32 -2.77 8.56 -3.43
C ALA A 32 -1.85 9.58 -4.13
N THR A 33 -1.41 10.63 -3.46
CA THR A 33 -0.26 11.42 -3.93
C THR A 33 1.01 11.03 -3.18
N GLU A 34 0.86 10.38 -2.03
CA GLU A 34 1.93 9.80 -1.22
C GLU A 34 2.52 8.52 -1.85
N GLY A 35 3.69 8.07 -1.40
CA GLY A 35 4.38 6.90 -1.96
C GLY A 35 5.11 7.20 -3.27
N LEU A 36 5.90 8.29 -3.29
CA LEU A 36 6.61 8.82 -4.48
C LEU A 36 7.51 7.80 -5.20
N ASN A 37 7.92 6.74 -4.50
CA ASN A 37 8.77 5.69 -5.03
C ASN A 37 8.03 4.40 -5.41
N SER A 38 6.69 4.41 -5.46
CA SER A 38 5.86 3.24 -5.78
C SER A 38 5.24 3.35 -7.17
N SER A 39 5.15 2.23 -7.89
CA SER A 39 4.47 2.16 -9.20
C SER A 39 2.96 2.27 -9.03
N VAL A 40 2.43 1.67 -7.96
CA VAL A 40 1.07 1.90 -7.47
C VAL A 40 1.16 2.42 -6.05
N ALA A 41 0.43 3.49 -5.75
CA ALA A 41 0.09 3.81 -4.38
C ALA A 41 -1.34 4.33 -4.30
N ALA A 42 -2.16 3.67 -3.48
CA ALA A 42 -3.61 3.84 -3.46
C ALA A 42 -4.17 3.79 -2.04
N ARG A 43 -5.28 4.49 -1.83
CA ARG A 43 -6.10 4.36 -0.62
C ARG A 43 -7.29 3.48 -0.96
N LEU A 44 -7.40 2.35 -0.28
CA LEU A 44 -8.47 1.39 -0.44
C LEU A 44 -9.52 1.59 0.65
N ARG A 45 -10.78 1.45 0.28
CA ARG A 45 -11.91 1.40 1.23
C ARG A 45 -12.55 0.03 1.14
N THR A 46 -12.84 -0.56 2.29
CA THR A 46 -13.65 -1.77 2.43
C THR A 46 -14.88 -1.44 3.27
N ALA A 47 -15.75 -2.43 3.52
CA ALA A 47 -16.90 -2.23 4.38
C ALA A 47 -16.50 -1.92 5.83
N GLU A 48 -15.37 -2.46 6.28
CA GLU A 48 -14.96 -2.44 7.69
C GLU A 48 -13.90 -1.36 7.97
N SER A 49 -12.98 -1.12 7.03
CA SER A 49 -11.83 -0.25 7.28
C SER A 49 -11.31 0.44 6.01
N ARG A 50 -10.22 1.19 6.18
CA ARG A 50 -9.47 1.83 5.10
C ARG A 50 -8.03 1.36 5.16
N TYR A 51 -7.43 1.23 3.99
CA TYR A 51 -6.05 0.75 3.86
C TYR A 51 -5.26 1.66 2.93
N PHE A 52 -3.96 1.71 3.15
CA PHE A 52 -3.02 2.30 2.23
C PHE A 52 -2.22 1.18 1.59
N LEU A 53 -2.16 1.17 0.26
CA LEU A 53 -1.47 0.18 -0.53
C LEU A 53 -0.31 0.83 -1.26
N LYS A 54 0.85 0.18 -1.23
CA LYS A 54 1.97 0.45 -2.13
C LYS A 54 2.27 -0.82 -2.92
N ALA A 55 2.58 -0.70 -4.21
CA ALA A 55 3.07 -1.82 -5.00
C ALA A 55 4.17 -1.41 -5.97
N LEU A 56 5.09 -2.33 -6.19
CA LEU A 56 6.20 -2.23 -7.13
C LEU A 56 6.42 -3.57 -7.83
N PRO A 57 6.88 -3.58 -9.10
CA PRO A 57 7.45 -4.79 -9.68
C PRO A 57 8.64 -5.28 -8.83
N VAL A 58 8.76 -6.60 -8.63
CA VAL A 58 9.81 -7.21 -7.80
C VAL A 58 11.22 -6.89 -8.30
N ASP A 59 11.40 -6.78 -9.62
CA ASP A 59 12.69 -6.48 -10.26
C ASP A 59 12.96 -4.97 -10.37
N HIS A 60 12.10 -4.14 -9.78
CA HIS A 60 12.27 -2.69 -9.86
C HIS A 60 13.48 -2.24 -9.02
N ARG A 61 14.32 -1.36 -9.56
CA ARG A 61 15.53 -0.81 -8.90
C ARG A 61 15.31 -0.17 -7.52
N TRP A 62 14.07 0.09 -7.12
CA TRP A 62 13.67 0.66 -5.83
C TRP A 62 12.94 -0.34 -4.91
N ALA A 63 12.82 -1.60 -5.32
CA ALA A 63 12.28 -2.68 -4.49
C ALA A 63 13.06 -2.81 -3.19
N TRP A 64 14.39 -2.61 -3.19
CA TRP A 64 15.20 -2.60 -1.97
C TRP A 64 14.83 -1.47 -1.00
N THR A 65 14.39 -0.30 -1.49
CA THR A 65 13.97 0.83 -0.64
C THR A 65 12.61 0.55 -0.02
N GLN A 66 11.68 -0.03 -0.79
CA GLN A 66 10.39 -0.47 -0.27
C GLN A 66 10.53 -1.64 0.71
N GLN A 67 11.46 -2.56 0.45
CA GLN A 67 11.81 -3.65 1.35
C GLN A 67 12.33 -3.10 2.69
N ARG A 68 13.19 -2.07 2.67
CA ARG A 68 13.62 -1.40 3.90
C ARG A 68 12.47 -0.75 4.67
N GLU A 69 11.52 -0.11 3.98
CA GLU A 69 10.31 0.42 4.65
C GLU A 69 9.51 -0.71 5.32
N ALA A 70 9.36 -1.87 4.66
CA ALA A 70 8.66 -3.02 5.21
C ALA A 70 9.38 -3.65 6.40
N GLU A 71 10.72 -3.72 6.36
CA GLU A 71 11.56 -4.22 7.45
C GLU A 71 11.53 -3.28 8.66
N LEU A 72 11.39 -1.97 8.45
CA LEU A 72 11.29 -0.99 9.53
C LEU A 72 9.88 -0.89 10.12
N ALA A 73 8.82 -1.17 9.36
CA ALA A 73 7.44 -0.98 9.79
C ALA A 73 7.08 -1.67 11.13
N PRO A 74 7.51 -2.92 11.42
CA PRO A 74 7.29 -3.57 12.72
C PRO A 74 8.00 -2.86 13.89
N HIS A 75 9.11 -2.16 13.62
CA HIS A 75 9.92 -1.47 14.63
C HIS A 75 9.48 -0.02 14.88
N LEU A 76 8.58 0.54 14.06
CA LEU A 76 8.10 1.92 14.17
C LEU A 76 6.95 2.11 15.17
N GLY A 77 6.55 1.04 15.88
CA GLY A 77 5.63 1.10 17.03
C GLY A 77 4.38 1.95 16.78
N ALA A 78 4.07 2.85 17.71
CA ALA A 78 2.87 3.70 17.67
C ALA A 78 2.94 4.89 16.68
N VAL A 79 4.06 5.09 15.99
CA VAL A 79 4.35 6.27 15.15
C VAL A 79 4.17 5.98 13.65
N GLY A 80 4.30 4.71 13.23
CA GLY A 80 4.07 4.26 11.85
C GLY A 80 2.64 3.76 11.57
N ALA A 81 2.25 3.72 10.29
CA ALA A 81 1.06 2.97 9.88
C ALA A 81 1.35 1.46 10.05
N GLY A 82 0.43 0.73 10.69
CA GLY A 82 0.62 -0.70 10.95
C GLY A 82 0.62 -1.49 9.64
N LEU A 83 1.71 -2.19 9.35
CA LEU A 83 1.78 -3.11 8.22
C LEU A 83 0.84 -4.29 8.49
N VAL A 84 -0.16 -4.46 7.63
CA VAL A 84 -1.14 -5.56 7.69
C VAL A 84 -0.58 -6.79 7.00
N ALA A 85 0.00 -6.60 5.81
CA ALA A 85 0.54 -7.70 5.02
C ALA A 85 1.56 -7.22 3.99
N ARG A 86 2.45 -8.14 3.61
CA ARG A 86 3.25 -8.07 2.38
C ARG A 86 2.84 -9.22 1.48
N ILE A 87 2.57 -8.94 0.21
CA ILE A 87 2.24 -9.94 -0.81
C ILE A 87 3.33 -9.87 -1.88
N VAL A 88 3.89 -11.02 -2.24
CA VAL A 88 4.73 -11.15 -3.43
C VAL A 88 4.04 -12.12 -4.38
N GLU A 89 3.48 -11.61 -5.48
CA GLU A 89 2.70 -12.39 -6.43
C GLU A 89 2.74 -11.78 -7.83
N ASP A 90 2.83 -12.63 -8.86
CA ASP A 90 2.78 -12.24 -10.28
C ASP A 90 3.77 -11.12 -10.65
N GLY A 91 4.97 -11.17 -10.05
CA GLY A 91 6.01 -10.17 -10.26
C GLY A 91 5.80 -8.84 -9.52
N TRP A 92 4.85 -8.77 -8.58
CA TRP A 92 4.59 -7.58 -7.75
C TRP A 92 4.91 -7.82 -6.28
N ASP A 93 5.60 -6.87 -5.66
CA ASP A 93 5.72 -6.71 -4.21
C ASP A 93 4.70 -5.66 -3.77
N VAL A 94 3.80 -6.04 -2.87
CA VAL A 94 2.69 -5.22 -2.39
C VAL A 94 2.77 -5.11 -0.88
N LEU A 95 2.75 -3.88 -0.37
CA LEU A 95 2.63 -3.58 1.06
C LEU A 95 1.25 -2.99 1.34
N ILE A 96 0.59 -3.55 2.35
CA ILE A 96 -0.72 -3.10 2.81
C ILE A 96 -0.59 -2.57 4.24
N PHE A 97 -1.04 -1.35 4.46
CA PHE A 97 -1.05 -0.70 5.76
C PHE A 97 -2.47 -0.37 6.17
N GLU A 98 -2.80 -0.55 7.45
CA GLU A 98 -4.09 -0.12 7.98
C GLU A 98 -4.11 1.40 8.18
N ALA A 99 -5.19 2.05 7.74
CA ALA A 99 -5.42 3.46 8.04
C ALA A 99 -5.80 3.63 9.52
N ARG A 100 -4.88 4.15 10.33
CA ARG A 100 -5.26 4.56 11.69
C ARG A 100 -6.17 5.79 11.61
N LYS A 101 -7.35 5.74 12.24
CA LYS A 101 -8.15 6.95 12.49
C LYS A 101 -7.31 7.92 13.33
N SER A 102 -6.90 9.06 12.75
CA SER A 102 -6.34 10.14 13.57
C SER A 102 -7.42 10.64 14.53
N ARG A 103 -7.08 10.78 15.81
CA ARG A 103 -7.98 11.33 16.84
C ARG A 103 -8.19 12.85 16.73
N HIS A 104 -7.84 13.45 15.59
CA HIS A 104 -7.99 14.87 15.28
C HIS A 104 -8.32 15.02 13.79
N GLY A 105 -9.42 15.73 13.51
CA GLY A 105 -10.03 15.89 12.19
C GLY A 105 -9.25 16.79 11.24
N ARG A 106 -8.02 16.43 10.87
CA ARG A 106 -7.31 17.02 9.74
C ARG A 106 -6.53 15.93 8.99
N ARG A 107 -6.52 16.06 7.65
CA ARG A 107 -5.87 15.21 6.63
C ARG A 107 -4.85 14.22 7.19
N GLN A 108 -5.09 12.93 6.95
CA GLN A 108 -4.17 11.86 7.32
C GLN A 108 -2.85 12.04 6.57
N LEU A 109 -1.77 12.24 7.32
CA LEU A 109 -0.41 12.34 6.81
C LEU A 109 0.23 10.95 6.87
N TRP A 110 0.44 10.36 5.71
CA TRP A 110 1.18 9.12 5.54
C TRP A 110 2.66 9.47 5.43
N LYS A 111 3.42 9.36 6.52
CA LYS A 111 4.88 9.39 6.43
C LYS A 111 5.36 7.97 6.19
N ALA A 112 5.79 7.74 4.95
CA ALA A 112 6.78 6.72 4.64
C ALA A 112 8.13 7.43 4.47
#